data_AF-Q1CZW2-F1
#
_entry.id   AF-Q1CZW2-F1
#
_cell.length_a   1.000
_cell.length_b   1.000
_cell.length_c   1.000
_cell.angle_alpha   90.00
_cell.angle_beta   90.00
_cell.angle_gamma   90.00
#
_symmetry.space_group_name_H-M   'P 1'
#
loop_
_entity.id
_entity.type
_entity.pdbx_description
1 polymer ?
#
loop_
_entity_poly.entity_id
_entity_poly.type
_entity_poly.pdbx_seq_one_letter_code
_entity_poly.pdbx_strand_id
1 'polypeptide(L)'
;MNLSLALATAALLTAQPSTLPPGHPVIPPGTTASPATSGMPEGHPPTEGAAPSISPEQLPPGHPPMSGTGRAPPSAEELLRQLDSTEGLADREKTFEIAASLGRLYYVNGRNAEASTYLQQALARAQPTRELFLAQRKKLGKATVPTAEAAGCGFTPNMPVEDMGAAAQARAKKGDTAGAAACARAALAPVLDVAVMQANALYLSNDSGKALVAYDAVLEVEPLHEEALYARAALLFETKGDDVAALKKAGEGFEAVATTYPDSFRAPMAKRMVALVEETVKAGGRKQLLASRAEDRRIRLSQAPAAAAPDAPRPLSQEMVDAVKGTERTPELEQGLAKLVDEGEELLAKGQYQEALANYTRVVPFQPENGRAKAGMAWALVSLERPMAVRVWGVAVQTDPLSVETLGDTLKAKGDDKGAKALWEKLATDAPDYPNKASLQAKLGK
;
A
#
# COMPACT_ATOMS: atom_id res chain seq x y z
N MET A 1 13.48 10.62 9.40
CA MET A 1 12.40 9.72 9.86
C MET A 1 12.20 8.65 8.81
N ASN A 2 12.23 7.40 9.26
CA ASN A 2 12.64 6.22 8.54
C ASN A 2 11.67 5.81 7.41
N LEU A 3 12.21 5.60 6.21
CA LEU A 3 11.53 4.91 5.10
C LEU A 3 11.27 3.41 5.39
N SER A 4 11.78 2.89 6.51
CA SER A 4 11.63 1.50 6.96
C SER A 4 10.18 1.06 7.18
N LEU A 5 9.22 1.99 7.28
CA LEU A 5 7.81 1.66 7.45
C LEU A 5 7.05 1.42 6.13
N ALA A 6 7.59 1.83 4.98
CA ALA A 6 6.85 1.76 3.71
C ALA A 6 6.91 0.38 3.02
N LEU A 7 7.84 -0.50 3.43
CA LEU A 7 7.93 -1.88 2.94
C LEU A 7 7.34 -2.89 3.94
N ALA A 8 7.26 -2.56 5.23
CA ALA A 8 6.58 -3.39 6.23
C ALA A 8 5.05 -3.42 6.02
N THR A 9 4.46 -2.34 5.47
CA THR A 9 3.04 -2.29 5.12
C THR A 9 2.67 -3.07 3.86
N ALA A 10 3.63 -3.33 2.96
CA ALA A 10 3.37 -4.16 1.78
C ALA A 10 3.32 -5.67 2.11
N ALA A 11 3.96 -6.11 3.21
CA ALA A 11 3.91 -7.50 3.66
C ALA A 11 2.69 -7.85 4.55
N LEU A 12 2.00 -6.83 5.10
CA LEU A 12 0.80 -7.00 5.91
C LEU A 12 -0.52 -6.83 5.12
N LEU A 13 -0.45 -6.41 3.86
CA LEU A 13 -1.61 -6.37 2.94
C LEU A 13 -1.68 -7.56 1.97
N THR A 14 -0.82 -8.58 2.11
CA THR A 14 -0.87 -9.80 1.29
C THR A 14 -1.90 -10.83 1.76
N ALA A 15 -2.75 -10.49 2.73
CA ALA A 15 -3.91 -11.31 3.07
C ALA A 15 -5.18 -10.70 2.46
N GLN A 16 -5.40 -10.92 1.16
CA GLN A 16 -6.78 -10.97 0.68
C GLN A 16 -7.33 -12.37 0.95
N PRO A 17 -8.54 -12.50 1.49
CA PRO A 17 -9.25 -13.76 1.43
C PRO A 17 -9.77 -13.97 0.00
N SER A 18 -9.50 -15.17 -0.52
CA SER A 18 -10.38 -15.90 -1.44
C SER A 18 -10.35 -15.54 -2.93
N THR A 19 -9.50 -16.24 -3.70
CA THR A 19 -10.02 -16.90 -4.91
C THR A 19 -10.80 -18.12 -4.43
N LEU A 20 -12.13 -18.04 -4.49
CA LEU A 20 -12.97 -19.16 -4.08
C LEU A 20 -12.66 -20.40 -4.94
N PRO A 21 -12.65 -21.60 -4.34
CA PRO A 21 -12.36 -22.84 -5.07
C PRO A 21 -13.43 -23.11 -6.14
N PRO A 22 -13.13 -23.96 -7.15
CA PRO A 22 -14.08 -24.33 -8.20
C PRO A 22 -15.39 -24.90 -7.60
N GLY A 23 -16.53 -24.30 -7.95
CA GLY A 23 -17.86 -24.76 -7.50
C GLY A 23 -18.64 -23.80 -6.58
N HIS A 24 -18.10 -22.63 -6.24
CA HIS A 24 -18.86 -21.62 -5.49
C HIS A 24 -19.97 -20.97 -6.34
N PRO A 25 -21.20 -20.76 -5.82
CA PRO A 25 -22.27 -20.08 -6.55
C PRO A 25 -21.89 -18.61 -6.86
N VAL A 26 -22.35 -18.12 -8.02
CA VAL A 26 -22.06 -16.76 -8.52
C VAL A 26 -22.74 -15.72 -7.63
N ILE A 27 -21.95 -14.77 -7.12
CA ILE A 27 -22.47 -13.63 -6.35
C ILE A 27 -23.12 -12.64 -7.34
N PRO A 28 -24.40 -12.25 -7.15
CA PRO A 28 -25.06 -11.30 -8.03
C PRO A 28 -24.40 -9.91 -7.95
N PRO A 29 -24.24 -9.18 -9.07
CA PRO A 29 -23.67 -7.85 -9.06
C PRO A 29 -24.54 -6.90 -8.24
N GLY A 30 -23.93 -6.18 -7.29
CA GLY A 30 -24.59 -5.20 -6.42
C GLY A 30 -24.63 -5.55 -4.92
N THR A 31 -24.05 -6.67 -4.49
CA THR A 31 -23.90 -6.97 -3.05
C THR A 31 -22.72 -6.21 -2.46
N THR A 32 -23.01 -5.10 -1.79
CA THR A 32 -22.04 -4.37 -0.95
C THR A 32 -22.02 -4.95 0.46
N ALA A 33 -20.84 -5.00 1.08
CA ALA A 33 -20.72 -5.31 2.50
C ALA A 33 -21.50 -4.27 3.34
N SER A 34 -22.32 -4.73 4.29
CA SER A 34 -23.10 -3.84 5.16
C SER A 34 -22.19 -2.91 5.97
N PRO A 35 -22.48 -1.60 6.07
CA PRO A 35 -21.76 -0.71 6.95
C PRO A 35 -22.10 -1.02 8.41
N ALA A 36 -21.11 -0.90 9.29
CA ALA A 36 -21.27 -1.06 10.73
C ALA A 36 -22.11 0.09 11.30
N THR A 37 -23.43 -0.09 11.40
CA THR A 37 -24.29 0.75 12.24
C THR A 37 -24.39 0.13 13.64
N SER A 38 -23.92 0.87 14.63
CA SER A 38 -24.11 0.60 16.05
C SER A 38 -25.60 0.62 16.41
N GLY A 39 -26.17 -0.57 16.58
CA GLY A 39 -27.53 -0.79 17.06
C GLY A 39 -28.00 -2.18 16.69
N MET A 40 -27.96 -3.13 17.64
CA MET A 40 -28.46 -4.48 17.38
C MET A 40 -30.00 -4.46 17.29
N PRO A 41 -30.60 -5.22 16.36
CA PRO A 41 -32.05 -5.29 16.22
C PRO A 41 -32.74 -5.88 17.46
N GLU A 42 -33.97 -5.46 17.69
CA GLU A 42 -34.82 -5.89 18.79
C GLU A 42 -35.11 -7.40 18.68
N GLY A 43 -34.63 -8.18 19.66
CA GLY A 43 -34.73 -9.65 19.69
C GLY A 43 -33.41 -10.41 19.88
N HIS A 44 -32.27 -9.74 20.00
CA HIS A 44 -30.99 -10.40 20.29
C HIS A 44 -30.92 -10.89 21.76
N PRO A 45 -30.61 -12.18 22.02
CA PRO A 45 -30.46 -12.68 23.38
C PRO A 45 -29.23 -12.05 24.08
N PRO A 46 -29.29 -11.81 25.40
CA PRO A 46 -28.20 -11.17 26.14
C PRO A 46 -26.97 -12.07 26.17
N THR A 47 -25.83 -11.53 25.73
CA THR A 47 -24.53 -12.22 25.75
C THR A 47 -23.89 -12.10 27.13
N GLU A 48 -24.44 -12.80 28.11
CA GLU A 48 -23.70 -13.23 29.31
C GLU A 48 -24.05 -14.70 29.56
N GLY A 49 -23.24 -15.59 28.98
CA GLY A 49 -23.40 -17.05 29.10
C GLY A 49 -22.75 -17.77 27.94
N ALA A 50 -22.14 -18.93 28.24
CA ALA A 50 -21.34 -19.80 27.36
C ALA A 50 -21.68 -19.76 25.85
N ALA A 51 -20.63 -19.79 25.02
CA ALA A 51 -20.71 -19.81 23.56
C ALA A 51 -21.75 -20.83 23.05
N PRO A 52 -22.58 -20.48 22.05
CA PRO A 52 -23.62 -21.37 21.57
C PRO A 52 -22.98 -22.61 20.95
N SER A 53 -23.43 -23.78 21.40
CA SER A 53 -23.15 -25.07 20.75
C SER A 53 -23.80 -25.08 19.37
N ILE A 54 -22.99 -25.03 18.31
CA ILE A 54 -23.46 -25.12 16.92
C ILE A 54 -23.82 -26.58 16.64
N SER A 55 -25.07 -26.83 16.28
CA SER A 55 -25.53 -28.18 15.92
C SER A 55 -24.84 -28.67 14.62
N PRO A 56 -24.28 -29.89 14.59
CA PRO A 56 -23.57 -30.43 13.43
C PRO A 56 -24.38 -30.48 12.13
N GLU A 57 -25.72 -30.46 12.23
CA GLU A 57 -26.66 -30.62 11.12
C GLU A 57 -26.91 -29.32 10.31
N GLN A 58 -26.37 -28.18 10.74
CA GLN A 58 -26.54 -26.88 10.06
C GLN A 58 -25.32 -26.44 9.25
N LEU A 59 -24.29 -27.27 9.11
CA LEU A 59 -23.07 -26.89 8.39
C LEU A 59 -23.18 -27.18 6.88
N PRO A 60 -22.73 -26.24 6.02
CA PRO A 60 -22.80 -26.42 4.58
C PRO A 60 -21.93 -27.60 4.10
N PRO A 61 -22.28 -28.22 2.96
CA PRO A 61 -21.51 -29.33 2.39
C PRO A 61 -20.04 -28.95 2.16
N GLY A 62 -19.11 -29.73 2.72
CA GLY A 62 -17.66 -29.51 2.59
C GLY A 62 -16.99 -28.74 3.74
N HIS A 63 -17.74 -28.37 4.79
CA HIS A 63 -17.12 -27.85 6.01
C HIS A 63 -16.18 -28.90 6.64
N PRO A 64 -14.99 -28.52 7.14
CA PRO A 64 -14.11 -29.43 7.87
C PRO A 64 -14.86 -30.11 9.02
N PRO A 65 -14.62 -31.40 9.31
CA PRO A 65 -15.29 -32.06 10.41
C PRO A 65 -15.04 -31.27 11.69
N MET A 66 -16.11 -30.83 12.35
CA MET A 66 -16.02 -30.31 13.71
C MET A 66 -15.36 -31.40 14.55
N SER A 67 -14.41 -31.03 15.40
CA SER A 67 -13.82 -31.99 16.32
C SER A 67 -14.96 -32.72 17.04
N GLY A 68 -14.93 -34.06 17.12
CA GLY A 68 -16.00 -34.88 17.72
C GLY A 68 -16.28 -34.59 19.21
N THR A 69 -15.69 -33.53 19.75
CA THR A 69 -15.81 -32.99 21.10
C THR A 69 -16.70 -31.74 21.18
N GLY A 70 -17.21 -31.22 20.04
CA GLY A 70 -18.01 -30.00 20.00
C GLY A 70 -17.23 -28.71 20.28
N ARG A 71 -15.89 -28.78 20.37
CA ARG A 71 -15.03 -27.61 20.53
C ARG A 71 -14.67 -27.00 19.18
N ALA A 72 -14.68 -25.67 19.13
CA ALA A 72 -14.15 -24.91 18.01
C ALA A 72 -12.68 -25.30 17.74
N PRO A 73 -12.21 -25.27 16.48
CA PRO A 73 -10.81 -25.48 16.17
C PRO A 73 -9.95 -24.43 16.92
N PRO A 74 -8.76 -24.82 17.42
CA PRO A 74 -7.91 -23.91 18.16
C PRO A 74 -7.47 -22.73 17.29
N SER A 75 -7.36 -21.56 17.91
CA SER A 75 -6.85 -20.36 17.23
C SER A 75 -5.36 -20.51 16.88
N ALA A 76 -4.86 -19.68 15.96
CA ALA A 76 -3.43 -19.66 15.64
C ALA A 76 -2.56 -19.39 16.87
N GLU A 77 -3.04 -18.53 17.79
CA GLU A 77 -2.35 -18.23 19.04
C GLU A 77 -2.32 -19.44 19.99
N GLU A 78 -3.43 -20.18 20.11
CA GLU A 78 -3.50 -21.39 20.93
C GLU A 78 -2.59 -22.49 20.38
N LEU A 79 -2.58 -22.68 19.06
CA LEU A 79 -1.68 -23.62 18.39
C LEU A 79 -0.21 -23.25 18.63
N LEU A 80 0.16 -21.98 18.43
CA LEU A 80 1.52 -21.51 18.68
C LEU A 80 1.94 -21.69 20.14
N ARG A 81 1.05 -21.40 21.10
CA ARG A 81 1.31 -21.62 22.53
C ARG A 81 1.56 -23.10 22.83
N GLN A 82 0.77 -24.00 22.25
CA GLN A 82 0.97 -25.44 22.39
C GLN A 82 2.31 -25.89 21.79
N LEU A 83 2.63 -25.43 20.58
CA LEU A 83 3.90 -25.76 19.91
C LEU A 83 5.11 -25.25 20.70
N ASP A 84 5.06 -24.01 21.21
CA ASP A 84 6.12 -23.43 22.04
C ASP A 84 6.30 -24.21 23.36
N SER A 85 5.22 -24.74 23.93
CA SER A 85 5.27 -25.56 25.14
C SER A 85 5.78 -26.98 24.89
N THR A 86 5.98 -27.38 23.63
CA THR A 86 6.42 -28.73 23.28
C THR A 86 7.95 -28.85 23.39
N GLU A 87 8.43 -29.53 24.43
CA GLU A 87 9.87 -29.73 24.65
C GLU A 87 10.57 -30.44 23.50
N GLY A 88 11.69 -29.87 23.06
CA GLY A 88 12.53 -30.38 21.98
C GLY A 88 11.90 -30.30 20.59
N LEU A 89 10.77 -29.60 20.40
CA LEU A 89 10.15 -29.45 19.08
C LEU A 89 11.12 -28.83 18.06
N ALA A 90 11.90 -27.83 18.48
CA ALA A 90 12.89 -27.18 17.63
C ALA A 90 13.94 -28.19 17.11
N ASP A 91 14.43 -29.08 17.97
CA ASP A 91 15.59 -29.95 17.68
C ASP A 91 15.24 -31.26 16.98
N ARG A 92 13.97 -31.69 17.02
CA ARG A 92 13.53 -32.93 16.36
C ARG A 92 13.72 -32.85 14.84
N GLU A 93 14.17 -33.94 14.23
CA GLU A 93 14.19 -34.08 12.78
C GLU A 93 12.77 -34.03 12.21
N LYS A 94 12.59 -33.32 11.09
CA LYS A 94 11.32 -33.11 10.42
C LYS A 94 11.50 -33.33 8.93
N THR A 95 10.45 -33.80 8.26
CA THR A 95 10.40 -33.76 6.79
C THR A 95 10.34 -32.31 6.32
N PHE A 96 10.61 -32.09 5.03
CA PHE A 96 10.45 -30.77 4.42
C PHE A 96 9.08 -30.16 4.73
N GLU A 97 8.00 -30.93 4.53
CA GLU A 97 6.62 -30.45 4.62
C GLU A 97 6.25 -30.02 6.05
N ILE A 98 6.68 -30.79 7.05
CA ILE A 98 6.42 -30.47 8.46
C ILE A 98 7.17 -29.20 8.85
N ALA A 99 8.47 -29.12 8.55
CA ALA A 99 9.29 -27.95 8.86
C ALA A 99 8.80 -26.69 8.14
N ALA A 100 8.44 -26.81 6.85
CA ALA A 100 7.90 -25.71 6.06
C ALA A 100 6.55 -25.22 6.59
N SER A 101 5.69 -26.13 7.08
CA SER A 101 4.40 -25.79 7.65
C SER A 101 4.53 -25.05 8.99
N LEU A 102 5.45 -25.50 9.86
CA LEU A 102 5.79 -24.76 11.08
C LEU A 102 6.37 -23.39 10.73
N GLY A 103 7.36 -23.33 9.84
CA GLY A 103 7.96 -22.08 9.40
C GLY A 103 6.93 -21.06 8.89
N ARG A 104 6.00 -21.51 8.03
CA ARG A 104 4.87 -20.70 7.56
C ARG A 104 3.98 -20.21 8.69
N LEU A 105 3.59 -21.09 9.61
CA LEU A 105 2.72 -20.73 10.74
C LEU A 105 3.35 -19.62 11.60
N TYR A 106 4.63 -19.74 11.95
CA TYR A 106 5.31 -18.71 12.73
C TYR A 106 5.48 -17.41 11.92
N TYR A 107 5.80 -17.51 10.61
CA TYR A 107 6.01 -16.35 9.74
C TYR A 107 4.75 -15.48 9.61
N VAL A 108 3.60 -16.09 9.30
CA VAL A 108 2.33 -15.35 9.12
C VAL A 108 1.82 -14.73 10.42
N ASN A 109 2.29 -15.20 11.57
CA ASN A 109 2.00 -14.62 12.89
C ASN A 109 3.09 -13.64 13.37
N GLY A 110 3.98 -13.19 12.47
CA GLY A 110 5.00 -12.18 12.75
C GLY A 110 6.18 -12.66 13.60
N ARG A 111 6.25 -13.97 13.91
CA ARG A 111 7.32 -14.59 14.70
C ARG A 111 8.50 -14.98 13.81
N ASN A 112 9.17 -13.97 13.25
CA ASN A 112 10.16 -14.13 12.18
C ASN A 112 11.42 -14.93 12.61
N ALA A 113 11.85 -14.81 13.87
CA ALA A 113 13.04 -15.51 14.36
C ALA A 113 12.79 -17.02 14.49
N GLU A 114 11.64 -17.40 15.05
CA GLU A 114 11.20 -18.79 15.18
C GLU A 114 10.85 -19.37 13.80
N ALA A 115 10.17 -18.58 12.95
CA ALA A 115 9.93 -18.96 11.57
C ALA A 115 11.23 -19.30 10.84
N SER A 116 12.26 -18.44 10.98
CA SER A 116 13.56 -18.65 10.36
C SER A 116 14.19 -19.98 10.75
N THR A 117 14.03 -20.41 12.00
CA THR A 117 14.55 -21.70 12.48
C THR A 117 13.93 -22.87 11.71
N TYR A 118 12.60 -22.91 11.62
CA TYR A 118 11.89 -24.01 10.97
C TYR A 118 11.99 -23.97 9.44
N LEU A 119 11.95 -22.78 8.84
CA LEU A 119 12.16 -22.61 7.40
C LEU A 119 13.58 -23.07 7.00
N GLN A 120 14.61 -22.75 7.79
CA GLN A 120 15.97 -23.26 7.55
C GLN A 120 16.04 -24.79 7.64
N GLN A 121 15.35 -25.41 8.59
CA GLN A 121 15.26 -26.88 8.68
C GLN A 121 14.63 -27.47 7.42
N ALA A 122 13.54 -26.87 6.91
CA ALA A 122 12.91 -27.32 5.67
C ALA A 122 13.90 -27.21 4.49
N LEU A 123 14.56 -26.07 4.33
CA LEU A 123 15.53 -25.87 3.25
C LEU A 123 16.71 -26.84 3.32
N ALA A 124 17.14 -27.22 4.53
CA ALA A 124 18.18 -28.24 4.71
C ALA A 124 17.76 -29.62 4.15
N ARG A 125 16.47 -29.98 4.20
CA ARG A 125 15.95 -31.22 3.60
C ARG A 125 15.98 -31.18 2.07
N ALA A 126 15.75 -30.01 1.48
CA ALA A 126 15.77 -29.82 0.03
C ALA A 126 17.17 -29.55 -0.54
N GLN A 127 18.17 -29.31 0.31
CA GLN A 127 19.53 -28.94 -0.11
C GLN A 127 20.19 -29.96 -1.07
N PRO A 128 20.11 -31.28 -0.86
CA PRO A 128 20.68 -32.25 -1.81
C PRO A 128 20.06 -32.15 -3.21
N THR A 129 18.75 -31.90 -3.29
CA THR A 129 18.03 -31.73 -4.56
C THR A 129 18.46 -30.45 -5.27
N ARG A 130 18.70 -29.37 -4.52
CA ARG A 130 19.23 -28.10 -5.06
C ARG A 130 20.62 -28.28 -5.63
N GLU A 131 21.53 -28.91 -4.88
CA GLU A 131 22.89 -29.19 -5.33
C GLU A 131 22.91 -30.07 -6.57
N LEU A 132 22.03 -31.09 -6.62
CA LEU A 132 21.83 -31.90 -7.81
C LEU A 132 21.41 -31.04 -9.00
N PHE A 133 20.38 -30.21 -8.85
CA PHE A 133 19.91 -29.34 -9.93
C PHE A 133 21.04 -28.47 -10.48
N LEU A 134 21.80 -27.80 -9.61
CA LEU A 134 22.90 -26.93 -10.03
C LEU A 134 24.01 -27.71 -10.74
N ALA A 135 24.34 -28.90 -10.25
CA ALA A 135 25.33 -29.77 -10.89
C ALA A 135 24.88 -30.21 -12.29
N GLN A 136 23.62 -30.63 -12.46
CA GLN A 136 23.09 -31.04 -13.76
C GLN A 136 22.92 -29.86 -14.71
N ARG A 137 22.48 -28.70 -14.21
CA ARG A 137 22.41 -27.45 -14.99
C ARG A 137 23.78 -27.06 -15.52
N LYS A 138 24.82 -27.13 -14.70
CA LYS A 138 26.20 -26.86 -15.11
C LYS A 138 26.67 -27.82 -16.22
N LYS A 139 26.33 -29.12 -16.10
CA LYS A 139 26.64 -30.12 -17.15
C LYS A 139 25.88 -29.86 -18.45
N LEU A 140 24.63 -29.40 -18.36
CA LEU A 140 23.78 -29.09 -19.51
C LEU A 140 24.24 -27.82 -20.25
N GLY A 141 24.93 -26.90 -19.55
CA GLY A 141 25.48 -25.68 -20.13
C GLY A 141 24.38 -24.72 -20.57
N LYS A 142 24.41 -24.31 -21.85
CA LYS A 142 23.45 -23.36 -22.43
C LYS A 142 22.15 -24.03 -22.90
N ALA A 143 22.06 -25.35 -22.91
CA ALA A 143 20.84 -26.03 -23.31
C ALA A 143 19.71 -25.76 -22.30
N THR A 144 18.50 -25.59 -22.82
CA THR A 144 17.31 -25.33 -22.01
C THR A 144 16.99 -26.55 -21.17
N VAL A 145 16.58 -26.33 -19.92
CA VAL A 145 16.07 -27.42 -19.08
C VAL A 145 14.63 -27.70 -19.51
N PRO A 146 14.30 -28.96 -19.86
CA PRO A 146 12.93 -29.34 -20.21
C PRO A 146 11.92 -29.03 -19.09
N THR A 147 10.64 -29.02 -19.44
CA THR A 147 9.56 -28.99 -18.43
C THR A 147 9.45 -30.34 -17.72
N ALA A 148 8.75 -30.38 -16.59
CA ALA A 148 8.55 -31.60 -15.81
C ALA A 148 7.77 -32.67 -16.60
N GLU A 149 6.80 -32.22 -17.41
CA GLU A 149 5.96 -33.05 -18.27
C GLU A 149 6.78 -33.65 -19.41
N ALA A 150 7.57 -32.82 -20.09
CA ALA A 150 8.44 -33.26 -21.19
C ALA A 150 9.52 -34.24 -20.71
N ALA A 151 10.02 -34.06 -19.48
CA ALA A 151 10.95 -34.98 -18.86
C ALA A 151 10.29 -36.23 -18.27
N GLY A 152 8.95 -36.28 -18.18
CA GLY A 152 8.21 -37.38 -17.57
C GLY A 152 8.61 -37.59 -16.11
N CYS A 153 8.54 -36.55 -15.27
CA CYS A 153 8.95 -36.64 -13.87
C CYS A 153 8.04 -37.54 -13.01
N GLY A 154 6.76 -37.67 -13.37
CA GLY A 154 5.84 -38.60 -12.72
C GLY A 154 5.50 -38.26 -11.26
N PHE A 155 5.65 -36.98 -10.88
CA PHE A 155 5.35 -36.52 -9.53
C PHE A 155 3.85 -36.47 -9.28
N THR A 156 3.46 -36.76 -8.05
CA THR A 156 2.07 -36.66 -7.57
C THR A 156 1.94 -35.48 -6.60
N PRO A 157 0.73 -34.90 -6.41
CA PRO A 157 0.54 -33.68 -5.61
C PRO A 157 1.05 -33.75 -4.16
N ASN A 158 1.10 -34.94 -3.57
CA ASN A 158 1.52 -35.16 -2.18
C ASN A 158 2.83 -35.96 -2.06
N MET A 159 3.58 -36.08 -3.15
CA MET A 159 4.88 -36.74 -3.10
C MET A 159 5.85 -35.89 -2.25
N PRO A 160 6.55 -36.46 -1.26
CA PRO A 160 7.52 -35.72 -0.46
C PRO A 160 8.64 -35.12 -1.32
N VAL A 161 9.12 -33.94 -0.96
CA VAL A 161 10.20 -33.25 -1.71
C VAL A 161 11.47 -34.10 -1.76
N GLU A 162 11.78 -34.82 -0.69
CA GLU A 162 12.90 -35.76 -0.63
C GLU A 162 12.75 -36.90 -1.65
N ASP A 163 11.55 -37.44 -1.82
CA ASP A 163 11.27 -38.53 -2.77
C ASP A 163 11.34 -38.04 -4.22
N MET A 164 10.81 -36.84 -4.49
CA MET A 164 10.96 -36.17 -5.78
C MET A 164 12.45 -35.95 -6.12
N GLY A 165 13.24 -35.52 -5.12
CA GLY A 165 14.69 -35.37 -5.24
C GLY A 165 15.42 -36.70 -5.51
N ALA A 166 15.03 -37.77 -4.83
CA ALA A 166 15.58 -39.10 -5.04
C ALA A 166 15.30 -39.61 -6.47
N ALA A 167 14.11 -39.35 -7.01
CA ALA A 167 13.77 -39.68 -8.40
C ALA A 167 14.65 -38.92 -9.40
N ALA A 168 14.89 -37.63 -9.18
CA ALA A 168 15.82 -36.85 -10.00
C ALA A 168 17.27 -37.37 -9.88
N GLN A 169 17.70 -37.74 -8.68
CA GLN A 169 19.03 -38.33 -8.45
C GLN A 169 19.20 -39.67 -9.18
N ALA A 170 18.15 -40.51 -9.22
CA ALA A 170 18.17 -41.77 -9.96
C ALA A 170 18.36 -41.55 -11.46
N ARG A 171 17.75 -40.50 -12.03
CA ARG A 171 17.99 -40.10 -13.44
C ARG A 171 19.42 -39.66 -13.67
N ALA A 172 19.97 -38.84 -12.79
CA ALA A 172 21.35 -38.37 -12.89
C ALA A 172 22.35 -39.53 -12.88
N LYS A 173 22.14 -40.55 -12.04
CA LYS A 173 22.97 -41.76 -12.00
C LYS A 173 22.91 -42.58 -13.30
N LYS A 174 21.81 -42.51 -14.04
CA LYS A 174 21.63 -43.16 -15.36
C LYS A 174 22.19 -42.33 -16.53
N GLY A 175 22.78 -41.17 -16.26
CA GLY A 175 23.34 -40.28 -17.29
C GLY A 175 22.31 -39.36 -17.96
N ASP A 176 21.04 -39.41 -17.55
CA ASP A 176 19.98 -38.52 -18.05
C ASP A 176 20.13 -37.11 -17.42
N THR A 177 21.06 -36.33 -17.95
CA THR A 177 21.41 -35.01 -17.43
C THR A 177 20.24 -34.01 -17.55
N ALA A 178 19.60 -33.98 -18.72
CA ALA A 178 18.50 -33.04 -18.98
C ALA A 178 17.24 -33.40 -18.17
N GLY A 179 16.86 -34.68 -18.11
CA GLY A 179 15.73 -35.13 -17.31
C GLY A 179 15.99 -35.01 -15.81
N ALA A 180 17.22 -35.27 -15.35
CA ALA A 180 17.59 -35.03 -13.95
C ALA A 180 17.50 -33.54 -13.58
N ALA A 181 18.00 -32.63 -14.42
CA ALA A 181 17.86 -31.20 -14.19
C ALA A 181 16.39 -30.75 -14.18
N ALA A 182 15.57 -31.26 -15.12
CA ALA A 182 14.14 -30.94 -15.18
C ALA A 182 13.39 -31.41 -13.93
N CYS A 183 13.59 -32.66 -13.51
CA CYS A 183 12.90 -33.20 -12.34
C CYS A 183 13.42 -32.64 -11.02
N ALA A 184 14.71 -32.32 -10.92
CA ALA A 184 15.23 -31.62 -9.74
C ALA A 184 14.65 -30.20 -9.64
N ARG A 185 14.53 -29.46 -10.75
CA ARG A 185 13.87 -28.14 -10.74
C ARG A 185 12.40 -28.25 -10.35
N ALA A 186 11.69 -29.23 -10.89
CA ALA A 186 10.29 -29.47 -10.54
C ALA A 186 10.10 -29.85 -9.06
N ALA A 187 11.01 -30.66 -8.51
CA ALA A 187 11.02 -31.00 -7.08
C ALA A 187 11.26 -29.79 -6.17
N LEU A 188 11.99 -28.79 -6.67
CA LEU A 188 12.27 -27.55 -5.94
C LEU A 188 11.14 -26.52 -6.04
N ALA A 189 10.15 -26.68 -6.92
CA ALA A 189 9.05 -25.71 -7.06
C ALA A 189 8.37 -25.37 -5.71
N PRO A 190 7.92 -26.32 -4.87
CA PRO A 190 7.36 -26.02 -3.56
C PRO A 190 8.39 -25.49 -2.53
N VAL A 191 9.69 -25.64 -2.81
CA VAL A 191 10.79 -25.17 -1.98
C VAL A 191 11.06 -23.69 -2.20
N LEU A 192 10.80 -23.16 -3.40
CA LEU A 192 11.08 -21.76 -3.72
C LEU A 192 10.26 -20.79 -2.87
N ASP A 193 8.98 -21.07 -2.64
CA ASP A 193 8.13 -20.26 -1.76
C ASP A 193 8.66 -20.23 -0.32
N VAL A 194 9.11 -21.39 0.18
CA VAL A 194 9.72 -21.52 1.52
C VAL A 194 11.03 -20.74 1.60
N ALA A 195 11.84 -20.78 0.55
CA ALA A 195 13.10 -20.05 0.46
C ALA A 195 12.90 -18.53 0.40
N VAL A 196 11.87 -18.07 -0.32
CA VAL A 196 11.46 -16.66 -0.34
C VAL A 196 10.98 -16.22 1.04
N MET A 197 10.13 -17.01 1.71
CA MET A 197 9.70 -16.72 3.09
C MET A 197 10.88 -16.65 4.05
N GLN A 198 11.88 -17.53 3.91
CA GLN A 198 13.10 -17.48 4.71
C GLN A 198 13.87 -16.17 4.47
N ALA A 199 14.02 -15.78 3.21
CA ALA A 199 14.68 -14.52 2.84
C ALA A 199 13.93 -13.31 3.44
N ASN A 200 12.60 -13.30 3.35
CA ASN A 200 11.76 -12.27 3.95
C ASN A 200 11.90 -12.24 5.48
N ALA A 201 11.89 -13.40 6.15
CA ALA A 201 12.07 -13.50 7.60
C ALA A 201 13.43 -12.97 8.06
N LEU A 202 14.50 -13.27 7.31
CA LEU A 202 15.84 -12.73 7.54
C LEU A 202 15.87 -11.21 7.38
N TYR A 203 15.25 -10.67 6.33
CA TYR A 203 15.13 -9.23 6.13
C TYR A 203 14.38 -8.55 7.27
N LEU A 204 13.24 -9.08 7.69
CA LEU A 204 12.44 -8.56 8.81
C LEU A 204 13.18 -8.68 10.15
N SER A 205 14.11 -9.62 10.27
CA SER A 205 15.02 -9.77 11.41
C SER A 205 16.28 -8.91 11.29
N ASN A 206 16.29 -7.94 10.37
CA ASN A 206 17.37 -7.00 10.09
C ASN A 206 18.68 -7.65 9.61
N ASP A 207 18.63 -8.87 9.07
CA ASP A 207 19.75 -9.57 8.44
C ASP A 207 19.65 -9.48 6.90
N SER A 208 19.79 -8.25 6.40
CA SER A 208 19.72 -7.95 4.97
C SER A 208 20.79 -8.68 4.14
N GLY A 209 21.95 -8.96 4.75
CA GLY A 209 23.04 -9.69 4.08
C GLY A 209 22.65 -11.12 3.77
N LYS A 210 22.15 -11.86 4.76
CA LYS A 210 21.66 -13.23 4.52
C LYS A 210 20.40 -13.26 3.68
N ALA A 211 19.51 -12.27 3.80
CA ALA A 211 18.33 -12.17 2.94
C ALA A 211 18.71 -12.07 1.45
N LEU A 212 19.70 -11.23 1.11
CA LEU A 212 20.21 -11.13 -0.27
C LEU A 212 20.74 -12.48 -0.78
N VAL A 213 21.53 -13.19 0.02
CA VAL A 213 22.04 -14.52 -0.32
C VAL A 213 20.91 -15.51 -0.55
N ALA A 214 19.86 -15.47 0.29
CA ALA A 214 18.70 -16.35 0.16
C ALA A 214 17.89 -16.05 -1.11
N TYR A 215 17.65 -14.78 -1.48
CA TYR A 215 17.01 -14.47 -2.76
C TYR A 215 17.87 -14.85 -3.96
N ASP A 216 19.19 -14.61 -3.90
CA ASP A 216 20.13 -15.07 -4.93
C ASP A 216 20.02 -16.60 -5.11
N ALA A 217 19.90 -17.34 -4.01
CA ALA A 217 19.76 -18.80 -4.05
C ALA A 217 18.46 -19.29 -4.73
N VAL A 218 17.36 -18.52 -4.64
CA VAL A 218 16.11 -18.78 -5.37
C VAL A 218 16.29 -18.53 -6.86
N LEU A 219 16.92 -17.41 -7.22
CA LEU A 219 17.15 -17.01 -8.61
C LEU A 219 18.16 -17.89 -9.34
N GLU A 220 19.05 -18.60 -8.62
CA GLU A 220 19.89 -19.65 -9.21
C GLU A 220 19.08 -20.85 -9.72
N VAL A 221 17.90 -21.11 -9.12
CA VAL A 221 17.00 -22.20 -9.54
C VAL A 221 16.00 -21.73 -10.59
N GLU A 222 15.36 -20.60 -10.33
CA GLU A 222 14.35 -20.00 -11.19
C GLU A 222 14.70 -18.51 -11.43
N PRO A 223 15.47 -18.18 -12.48
CA PRO A 223 15.99 -16.83 -12.72
C PRO A 223 14.92 -15.75 -12.91
N LEU A 224 13.70 -16.14 -13.28
CA LEU A 224 12.58 -15.22 -13.47
C LEU A 224 11.62 -15.23 -12.29
N HIS A 225 11.93 -15.86 -11.15
CA HIS A 225 11.02 -15.91 -10.01
C HIS A 225 10.61 -14.49 -9.54
N GLU A 226 9.35 -14.14 -9.77
CA GLU A 226 8.86 -12.75 -9.66
C GLU A 226 9.15 -12.12 -8.29
N GLU A 227 8.76 -12.79 -7.20
CA GLU A 227 8.94 -12.24 -5.86
C GLU A 227 10.42 -12.08 -5.47
N ALA A 228 11.25 -13.08 -5.75
CA ALA A 228 12.68 -13.02 -5.48
C ALA A 228 13.38 -11.93 -6.30
N LEU A 229 13.01 -11.74 -7.58
CA LEU A 229 13.54 -10.64 -8.40
C LEU A 229 13.20 -9.29 -7.78
N TYR A 230 11.91 -9.06 -7.48
CA TYR A 230 11.44 -7.80 -6.92
C TYR A 230 12.07 -7.51 -5.55
N ALA A 231 12.01 -8.47 -4.63
CA ALA A 231 12.46 -8.30 -3.25
C ALA A 231 13.98 -8.10 -3.18
N ARG A 232 14.75 -8.86 -3.97
CA ARG A 232 16.20 -8.69 -4.07
C ARG A 232 16.58 -7.34 -4.67
N ALA A 233 15.89 -6.89 -5.72
CA ALA A 233 16.12 -5.59 -6.33
C ALA A 233 15.84 -4.44 -5.36
N ALA A 234 14.71 -4.50 -4.64
CA ALA A 234 14.36 -3.55 -3.60
C ALA A 234 15.41 -3.51 -2.49
N LEU A 235 15.85 -4.68 -2.01
CA LEU A 235 16.82 -4.78 -0.95
C LEU A 235 18.20 -4.24 -1.36
N LEU A 236 18.64 -4.49 -2.59
CA LEU A 236 19.86 -3.91 -3.15
C LEU A 236 19.76 -2.38 -3.24
N PHE A 237 18.63 -1.86 -3.73
CA PHE A 237 18.42 -0.42 -3.82
C PHE A 237 18.44 0.26 -2.44
N GLU A 238 17.85 -0.38 -1.44
CA GLU A 238 17.78 0.14 -0.08
C GLU A 238 19.14 0.11 0.63
N THR A 239 19.80 -1.06 0.62
CA THR A 239 20.99 -1.31 1.46
C THR A 239 22.30 -0.97 0.76
N LYS A 240 22.30 -0.96 -0.58
CA LYS A 240 23.47 -0.68 -1.42
C LYS A 240 23.24 0.51 -2.35
N GLY A 241 22.45 1.48 -1.91
CA GLY A 241 22.05 2.63 -2.70
C GLY A 241 23.18 3.55 -3.19
N ASP A 242 24.41 3.40 -2.69
CA ASP A 242 25.59 4.14 -3.18
C ASP A 242 26.54 3.27 -4.02
N ASP A 243 26.31 1.96 -4.11
CA ASP A 243 27.06 1.05 -4.96
C ASP A 243 26.39 0.99 -6.34
N VAL A 244 27.00 1.66 -7.32
CA VAL A 244 26.48 1.75 -8.69
C VAL A 244 26.32 0.38 -9.35
N ALA A 245 27.18 -0.59 -9.05
CA ALA A 245 27.05 -1.93 -9.60
C ALA A 245 25.84 -2.67 -8.99
N ALA A 246 25.65 -2.53 -7.68
CA ALA A 246 24.46 -3.08 -7.00
C ALA A 246 23.16 -2.42 -7.49
N LEU A 247 23.16 -1.10 -7.72
CA LEU A 247 22.03 -0.37 -8.28
C LEU A 247 21.68 -0.85 -9.69
N LYS A 248 22.67 -1.06 -10.57
CA LYS A 248 22.43 -1.62 -11.91
C LYS A 248 21.77 -2.99 -11.81
N LYS A 249 22.28 -3.86 -10.93
CA LYS A 249 21.68 -5.18 -10.69
C LYS A 249 20.26 -5.09 -10.10
N ALA A 250 19.96 -4.06 -9.30
CA ALA A 250 18.60 -3.79 -8.85
C ALA A 250 17.69 -3.37 -10.01
N GLY A 251 18.17 -2.49 -10.90
CA GLY A 251 17.45 -2.07 -12.11
C GLY A 251 17.09 -3.25 -13.01
N GLU A 252 18.06 -4.13 -13.29
CA GLU A 252 17.86 -5.37 -14.05
C GLU A 252 16.74 -6.25 -13.45
N GLY A 253 16.72 -6.38 -12.11
CA GLY A 253 15.68 -7.15 -11.42
C GLY A 253 14.29 -6.53 -11.55
N PHE A 254 14.16 -5.21 -11.38
CA PHE A 254 12.89 -4.51 -11.57
C PHE A 254 12.42 -4.54 -13.03
N GLU A 255 13.33 -4.40 -14.00
CA GLU A 255 13.03 -4.48 -15.42
C GLU A 255 12.54 -5.88 -15.81
N ALA A 256 13.17 -6.93 -15.30
CA ALA A 256 12.72 -8.30 -15.49
C ALA A 256 11.29 -8.50 -14.96
N VAL A 257 10.97 -8.00 -13.77
CA VAL A 257 9.59 -8.05 -13.24
C VAL A 257 8.61 -7.30 -14.15
N ALA A 258 8.93 -6.06 -14.50
CA ALA A 258 8.07 -5.21 -15.33
C ALA A 258 7.82 -5.77 -16.75
N THR A 259 8.77 -6.55 -17.28
CA THR A 259 8.71 -7.10 -18.64
C THR A 259 8.10 -8.50 -18.68
N THR A 260 8.52 -9.37 -17.77
CA THR A 260 8.08 -10.78 -17.75
C THR A 260 6.69 -10.94 -17.12
N TYR A 261 6.31 -10.05 -16.20
CA TYR A 261 5.05 -10.13 -15.44
C TYR A 261 4.21 -8.86 -15.60
N PRO A 262 3.77 -8.49 -16.82
CA PRO A 262 3.06 -7.23 -17.06
C PRO A 262 1.73 -7.10 -16.30
N ASP A 263 1.08 -8.23 -16.00
CA ASP A 263 -0.20 -8.29 -15.27
C ASP A 263 -0.04 -8.40 -13.75
N SER A 264 1.20 -8.50 -13.25
CA SER A 264 1.45 -8.51 -11.81
C SER A 264 1.09 -7.17 -11.18
N PHE A 265 0.51 -7.21 -9.98
CA PHE A 265 0.30 -6.02 -9.15
C PHE A 265 1.61 -5.26 -8.85
N ARG A 266 2.77 -5.94 -8.94
CA ARG A 266 4.09 -5.34 -8.76
C ARG A 266 4.60 -4.62 -10.00
N ALA A 267 4.07 -4.89 -11.19
CA ALA A 267 4.60 -4.35 -12.44
C ALA A 267 4.61 -2.81 -12.52
N PRO A 268 3.55 -2.08 -12.11
CA PRO A 268 3.57 -0.62 -12.12
C PRO A 268 4.63 -0.05 -11.17
N MET A 269 4.81 -0.67 -10.00
CA MET A 269 5.82 -0.26 -9.03
C MET A 269 7.23 -0.56 -9.55
N ALA A 270 7.45 -1.74 -10.13
CA ALA A 270 8.72 -2.12 -10.73
C ALA A 270 9.15 -1.12 -11.82
N LYS A 271 8.24 -0.68 -12.70
CA LYS A 271 8.52 0.37 -13.71
C LYS A 271 8.95 1.69 -13.09
N ARG A 272 8.29 2.13 -12.01
CA ARG A 272 8.69 3.35 -11.27
C ARG A 272 10.08 3.18 -10.65
N MET A 273 10.37 2.01 -10.11
CA MET A 273 11.66 1.70 -9.51
C MET A 273 12.79 1.65 -10.55
N VAL A 274 12.53 1.16 -11.78
CA VAL A 274 13.50 1.24 -12.89
C VAL A 274 13.90 2.70 -13.15
N ALA A 275 12.93 3.60 -13.32
CA ALA A 275 13.22 5.01 -13.56
C ALA A 275 14.00 5.66 -12.40
N LEU A 276 13.64 5.34 -11.15
CA LEU A 276 14.35 5.83 -9.97
C LEU A 276 15.79 5.29 -9.89
N VAL A 277 15.99 4.01 -10.19
CA VAL A 277 17.32 3.39 -10.24
C VAL A 277 18.17 4.07 -11.31
N GLU A 278 17.64 4.30 -12.51
CA GLU A 278 18.38 5.00 -13.57
C GLU A 278 18.81 6.40 -13.15
N GLU A 279 17.92 7.19 -12.53
CA GLU A 279 18.25 8.51 -12.01
C GLU A 279 19.33 8.43 -10.91
N THR A 280 19.21 7.44 -10.03
CA THR A 280 20.16 7.20 -8.94
C THR A 280 21.54 6.81 -9.48
N VAL A 281 21.58 5.95 -10.49
CA VAL A 281 22.82 5.55 -11.18
C VAL A 281 23.45 6.73 -11.91
N LYS A 282 22.65 7.54 -12.63
CA LYS A 282 23.13 8.75 -13.31
C LYS A 282 23.74 9.77 -12.34
N ALA A 283 23.17 9.89 -11.15
CA ALA A 283 23.71 10.73 -10.09
C ALA A 283 24.99 10.16 -9.43
N GLY A 284 25.35 8.89 -9.70
CA GLY A 284 26.50 8.23 -9.07
C GLY A 284 26.21 7.66 -7.68
N GLY A 285 24.93 7.45 -7.35
CA GLY A 285 24.48 6.88 -6.08
C GLY A 285 23.41 7.73 -5.40
N ARG A 286 22.73 7.13 -4.41
CA ARG A 286 21.59 7.73 -3.69
C ARG A 286 21.99 8.96 -2.90
N LYS A 287 23.17 8.96 -2.26
CA LYS A 287 23.67 10.17 -1.57
C LYS A 287 23.83 11.34 -2.53
N GLN A 288 24.41 11.10 -3.70
CA GLN A 288 24.62 12.15 -4.69
C GLN A 288 23.31 12.62 -5.31
N LEU A 289 22.37 11.71 -5.57
CA LEU A 289 21.03 12.07 -6.02
C LEU A 289 20.33 13.00 -5.03
N LEU A 290 20.38 12.65 -3.74
CA LEU A 290 19.78 13.46 -2.68
C LEU A 290 20.48 14.81 -2.54
N ALA A 291 21.80 14.86 -2.66
CA ALA A 291 22.57 16.10 -2.64
C ALA A 291 22.21 17.00 -3.83
N SER A 292 22.15 16.45 -5.05
CA SER A 292 21.72 17.18 -6.25
C SER A 292 20.31 17.73 -6.09
N ARG A 293 19.35 16.92 -5.63
CA ARG A 293 17.97 17.37 -5.43
C ARG A 293 17.84 18.40 -4.31
N ALA A 294 18.67 18.31 -3.27
CA ALA A 294 18.72 19.30 -2.20
C ALA A 294 19.31 20.62 -2.71
N GLU A 295 20.33 20.56 -3.56
CA GLU A 295 20.92 21.74 -4.20
C GLU A 295 19.96 22.38 -5.20
N ASP A 296 19.30 21.60 -6.06
CA ASP A 296 18.24 22.10 -6.95
C ASP A 296 17.10 22.75 -6.18
N ARG A 297 16.75 22.19 -5.01
CA ARG A 297 15.77 22.81 -4.10
C ARG A 297 16.31 24.11 -3.53
N ARG A 298 17.58 24.15 -3.09
CA ARG A 298 18.23 25.36 -2.58
C ARG A 298 18.27 26.45 -3.66
N ILE A 299 18.68 26.12 -4.87
CA ILE A 299 18.72 27.01 -6.03
C ILE A 299 17.31 27.50 -6.36
N ARG A 300 16.31 26.61 -6.45
CA ARG A 300 14.92 27.03 -6.68
C ARG A 300 14.40 27.94 -5.57
N LEU A 301 14.81 27.74 -4.32
CA LEU A 301 14.43 28.60 -3.20
C LEU A 301 15.23 29.90 -3.15
N SER A 302 16.46 29.95 -3.67
CA SER A 302 17.28 31.17 -3.74
C SER A 302 17.02 32.01 -4.98
N GLN A 303 16.60 31.36 -6.08
CA GLN A 303 16.10 31.98 -7.31
C GLN A 303 14.60 32.22 -7.25
N ALA A 304 13.90 31.66 -6.24
CA ALA A 304 12.60 32.18 -5.88
C ALA A 304 12.81 33.68 -5.63
N PRO A 305 12.14 34.56 -6.37
CA PRO A 305 12.37 36.00 -6.25
C PRO A 305 12.29 36.38 -4.78
N ALA A 306 13.31 37.09 -4.28
CA ALA A 306 13.37 37.60 -2.92
C ALA A 306 12.05 38.30 -2.62
N ALA A 307 11.16 37.61 -1.90
CA ALA A 307 9.76 37.96 -1.81
C ALA A 307 9.23 38.62 -3.11
N ALA A 308 8.76 37.83 -4.09
CA ALA A 308 7.57 38.29 -4.79
C ALA A 308 6.62 38.78 -3.69
N ALA A 309 6.26 40.07 -3.75
CA ALA A 309 5.59 40.80 -2.69
C ALA A 309 4.60 39.90 -1.95
N PRO A 310 4.47 40.01 -0.61
CA PRO A 310 3.76 39.04 0.24
C PRO A 310 2.31 38.72 -0.14
N ASP A 311 1.77 39.34 -1.19
CA ASP A 311 0.39 39.31 -1.64
C ASP A 311 0.20 39.00 -3.14
N ALA A 312 1.03 38.14 -3.75
CA ALA A 312 0.69 37.53 -5.04
C ALA A 312 0.52 36.01 -4.88
N PRO A 313 -0.68 35.44 -5.14
CA PRO A 313 -0.84 33.99 -5.17
C PRO A 313 0.02 33.45 -6.30
N ARG A 314 0.84 32.44 -5.99
CA ARG A 314 1.53 31.69 -7.03
C ARG A 314 0.46 31.03 -7.91
N PRO A 315 0.50 31.21 -9.24
CA PRO A 315 -0.41 30.47 -10.12
C PRO A 315 -0.17 28.98 -9.93
N LEU A 316 -1.24 28.21 -9.76
CA LEU A 316 -1.17 26.75 -9.69
C LEU A 316 -0.58 26.25 -11.01
N SER A 317 0.50 25.47 -10.93
CA SER A 317 1.05 24.81 -12.12
C SER A 317 0.07 23.76 -12.63
N GLN A 318 0.10 23.47 -13.93
CA GLN A 318 -0.75 22.44 -14.52
C GLN A 318 -0.56 21.09 -13.83
N GLU A 319 0.67 20.76 -13.44
CA GLU A 319 1.00 19.53 -12.70
C GLU A 319 0.36 19.51 -11.29
N MET A 320 0.27 20.66 -10.61
CA MET A 320 -0.45 20.77 -9.34
C MET A 320 -1.97 20.64 -9.53
N VAL A 321 -2.51 21.21 -10.60
CA VAL A 321 -3.93 21.08 -10.94
C VAL A 321 -4.26 19.62 -11.28
N ASP A 322 -3.40 18.95 -12.03
CA ASP A 322 -3.58 17.55 -12.42
C ASP A 322 -3.40 16.60 -11.23
N ALA A 323 -2.46 16.87 -10.32
CA ALA A 323 -2.29 16.13 -9.07
C ALA A 323 -3.52 16.25 -8.15
N VAL A 324 -4.11 17.45 -8.06
CA VAL A 324 -5.34 17.67 -7.27
C VAL A 324 -6.55 17.00 -7.93
N LYS A 325 -6.68 17.07 -9.26
CA LYS A 325 -7.74 16.37 -10.01
C LYS A 325 -7.60 14.85 -9.96
N GLY A 326 -6.37 14.33 -9.90
CA GLY A 326 -6.08 12.90 -9.80
C GLY A 326 -6.14 12.33 -8.39
N THR A 327 -6.41 13.16 -7.37
CA THR A 327 -6.63 12.68 -6.00
C THR A 327 -8.03 12.09 -5.88
N GLU A 328 -8.13 10.83 -5.45
CA GLU A 328 -9.42 10.18 -5.21
C GLU A 328 -10.22 10.95 -4.15
N ARG A 329 -11.46 11.31 -4.50
CA ARG A 329 -12.39 12.00 -3.59
C ARG A 329 -13.04 10.99 -2.66
N THR A 330 -12.34 10.63 -1.58
CA THR A 330 -12.90 9.77 -0.55
C THR A 330 -13.88 10.56 0.34
N PRO A 331 -14.86 9.89 0.97
CA PRO A 331 -15.78 10.54 1.91
C PRO A 331 -15.08 11.27 3.06
N GLU A 332 -13.94 10.74 3.53
CA GLU A 332 -13.16 11.32 4.62
C GLU A 332 -12.49 12.63 4.19
N LEU A 333 -12.01 12.70 2.95
CA LEU A 333 -11.45 13.92 2.38
C LEU A 333 -12.54 15.00 2.24
N GLU A 334 -13.70 14.65 1.70
CA GLU A 334 -14.83 15.60 1.54
C GLU A 334 -15.33 16.12 2.91
N GLN A 335 -15.40 15.25 3.93
CA GLN A 335 -15.70 15.66 5.31
C GLN A 335 -14.64 16.60 5.88
N GLY A 336 -13.36 16.29 5.66
CA GLY A 336 -12.25 17.16 6.10
C GLY A 336 -12.28 18.53 5.44
N LEU A 337 -12.59 18.60 4.15
CA LEU A 337 -12.73 19.85 3.41
C LEU A 337 -13.95 20.66 3.89
N ALA A 338 -15.09 20.01 4.13
CA ALA A 338 -16.27 20.67 4.70
C ALA A 338 -15.96 21.28 6.08
N LYS A 339 -15.26 20.52 6.93
CA LYS A 339 -14.83 21.00 8.25
C LYS A 339 -13.92 22.22 8.16
N LEU A 340 -12.98 22.26 7.21
CA LEU A 340 -12.13 23.43 6.99
C LEU A 340 -12.92 24.68 6.59
N VAL A 341 -14.00 24.53 5.82
CA VAL A 341 -14.90 25.63 5.48
C VAL A 341 -15.64 26.13 6.73
N ASP A 342 -16.18 25.22 7.55
CA ASP A 342 -16.86 25.57 8.80
C ASP A 342 -15.94 26.31 9.79
N GLU A 343 -14.73 25.77 10.00
CA GLU A 343 -13.69 26.39 10.83
C GLU A 343 -13.28 27.76 10.27
N GLY A 344 -13.15 27.88 8.94
CA GLY A 344 -12.87 29.16 8.28
C GLY A 344 -13.91 30.23 8.59
N GLU A 345 -15.19 29.89 8.60
CA GLU A 345 -16.26 30.85 8.92
C GLU A 345 -16.30 31.23 10.39
N GLU A 346 -15.97 30.30 11.29
CA GLU A 346 -15.80 30.63 12.71
C GLU A 346 -14.65 31.60 12.92
N LEU A 347 -13.54 31.40 12.21
CA LEU A 347 -12.38 32.28 12.26
C LEU A 347 -12.72 33.66 11.68
N LEU A 348 -13.49 33.73 10.58
CA LEU A 348 -13.99 35.00 10.04
C LEU A 348 -14.83 35.76 11.07
N ALA A 349 -15.78 35.10 11.72
CA ALA A 349 -16.65 35.73 12.73
C ALA A 349 -15.87 36.21 13.97
N LYS A 350 -14.71 35.60 14.26
CA LYS A 350 -13.79 36.03 15.31
C LYS A 350 -12.80 37.12 14.86
N GLY A 351 -12.86 37.55 13.61
CA GLY A 351 -11.90 38.50 13.02
C GLY A 351 -10.51 37.92 12.74
N GLN A 352 -10.36 36.60 12.81
CA GLN A 352 -9.10 35.88 12.55
C GLN A 352 -8.95 35.61 11.05
N TYR A 353 -8.83 36.68 10.27
CA TYR A 353 -8.92 36.63 8.81
C TYR A 353 -7.74 35.89 8.15
N GLN A 354 -6.56 35.90 8.76
CA GLN A 354 -5.37 35.23 8.22
C GLN A 354 -5.48 33.71 8.31
N GLU A 355 -5.97 33.20 9.44
CA GLU A 355 -6.23 31.79 9.68
C GLU A 355 -7.41 31.29 8.85
N ALA A 356 -8.48 32.09 8.74
CA ALA A 356 -9.60 31.79 7.84
C ALA A 356 -9.14 31.64 6.39
N LEU A 357 -8.31 32.57 5.91
CA LEU A 357 -7.74 32.52 4.56
C LEU A 357 -6.91 31.25 4.33
N ALA A 358 -6.15 30.81 5.33
CA ALA A 358 -5.36 29.58 5.24
C ALA A 358 -6.24 28.34 5.06
N ASN A 359 -7.38 28.27 5.76
CA ASN A 359 -8.34 27.18 5.61
C ASN A 359 -8.97 27.17 4.21
N TYR A 360 -9.46 28.32 3.71
CA TYR A 360 -10.05 28.38 2.37
C TYR A 360 -9.05 28.09 1.25
N THR A 361 -7.79 28.51 1.40
CA THR A 361 -6.72 28.23 0.42
C THR A 361 -6.45 26.73 0.28
N ARG A 362 -6.73 25.93 1.31
CA ARG A 362 -6.66 24.46 1.25
C ARG A 362 -7.88 23.85 0.55
N VAL A 363 -9.05 24.48 0.63
CA VAL A 363 -10.30 23.93 0.09
C VAL A 363 -10.46 24.20 -1.40
N VAL A 364 -10.20 25.43 -1.84
CA VAL A 364 -10.46 25.90 -3.21
C VAL A 364 -9.80 25.04 -4.32
N PRO A 365 -8.56 24.52 -4.16
CA PRO A 365 -7.97 23.65 -5.18
C PRO A 365 -8.75 22.35 -5.38
N PHE A 366 -9.24 21.73 -4.30
CA PHE A 366 -9.98 20.47 -4.37
C PHE A 366 -11.43 20.68 -4.77
N GLN A 367 -12.05 21.77 -4.33
CA GLN A 367 -13.43 22.13 -4.64
C GLN A 367 -13.50 23.49 -5.34
N PRO A 368 -13.06 23.58 -6.61
CA PRO A 368 -13.01 24.84 -7.34
C PRO A 368 -14.40 25.41 -7.64
N GLU A 369 -15.49 24.68 -7.41
CA GLU A 369 -16.86 25.17 -7.57
C GLU A 369 -17.56 25.47 -6.23
N ASN A 370 -16.86 25.36 -5.10
CA ASN A 370 -17.43 25.66 -3.80
C ASN A 370 -17.57 27.18 -3.60
N GLY A 371 -18.77 27.70 -3.87
CA GLY A 371 -19.12 29.11 -3.71
C GLY A 371 -18.92 29.63 -2.28
N ARG A 372 -19.21 28.81 -1.27
CA ARG A 372 -19.02 29.13 0.15
C ARG A 372 -17.53 29.38 0.49
N ALA A 373 -16.66 28.48 0.05
CA ALA A 373 -15.21 28.63 0.25
C ALA A 373 -14.63 29.83 -0.52
N LYS A 374 -15.11 30.08 -1.75
CA LYS A 374 -14.71 31.26 -2.55
C LYS A 374 -15.15 32.57 -1.90
N ALA A 375 -16.40 32.65 -1.44
CA ALA A 375 -16.93 33.82 -0.74
C ALA A 375 -16.15 34.09 0.55
N GLY A 376 -15.86 33.04 1.34
CA GLY A 376 -15.07 33.15 2.56
C GLY A 376 -13.63 33.61 2.30
N MET A 377 -12.98 33.06 1.27
CA MET A 377 -11.65 33.49 0.83
C MET A 377 -11.66 34.95 0.39
N ALA A 378 -12.63 35.35 -0.42
CA ALA A 378 -12.77 36.72 -0.90
C ALA A 378 -12.96 37.69 0.27
N TRP A 379 -13.83 37.36 1.23
CA TRP A 379 -14.09 38.19 2.40
C TRP A 379 -12.88 38.30 3.34
N ALA A 380 -12.14 37.20 3.54
CA ALA A 380 -10.90 37.20 4.30
C ALA A 380 -9.85 38.14 3.66
N LEU A 381 -9.70 38.09 2.34
CA LEU A 381 -8.78 38.94 1.59
C LEU A 381 -9.17 40.42 1.66
N VAL A 382 -10.47 40.72 1.54
CA VAL A 382 -11.01 42.08 1.70
C VAL A 382 -10.72 42.62 3.09
N SER A 383 -10.98 41.81 4.12
CA SER A 383 -10.80 42.21 5.53
C SER A 383 -9.33 42.37 5.93
N LEU A 384 -8.42 41.67 5.24
CA LEU A 384 -6.97 41.81 5.39
C LEU A 384 -6.38 42.92 4.49
N GLU A 385 -7.20 43.62 3.72
CA GLU A 385 -6.79 44.66 2.76
C GLU A 385 -5.71 44.18 1.77
N ARG A 386 -5.79 42.91 1.37
CA ARG A 386 -4.79 42.29 0.49
C ARG A 386 -4.93 42.86 -0.92
N PRO A 387 -3.84 43.19 -1.63
CA PRO A 387 -3.84 43.68 -3.02
C PRO A 387 -4.70 42.89 -4.01
N MET A 388 -4.83 41.57 -3.82
CA MET A 388 -5.65 40.69 -4.66
C MET A 388 -7.14 40.71 -4.34
N ALA A 389 -7.56 41.32 -3.23
CA ALA A 389 -8.92 41.26 -2.69
C ALA A 389 -9.95 41.73 -3.72
N VAL A 390 -9.69 42.83 -4.43
CA VAL A 390 -10.60 43.38 -5.44
C VAL A 390 -10.92 42.37 -6.53
N ARG A 391 -9.89 41.65 -7.02
CA ARG A 391 -10.06 40.65 -8.08
C ARG A 391 -10.84 39.44 -7.57
N VAL A 392 -10.44 38.88 -6.43
CA VAL A 392 -11.06 37.66 -5.89
C VAL A 392 -12.50 37.92 -5.44
N TRP A 393 -12.76 39.09 -4.85
CA TRP A 393 -14.10 39.58 -4.53
C TRP A 393 -14.95 39.76 -5.78
N GLY A 394 -14.42 40.42 -6.82
CA GLY A 394 -15.12 40.57 -8.09
C GLY A 394 -15.53 39.23 -8.70
N VAL A 395 -14.66 38.23 -8.65
CA VAL A 395 -14.99 36.87 -9.10
C VAL A 395 -16.11 36.27 -8.24
N ALA A 396 -15.98 36.27 -6.92
CA ALA A 396 -16.99 35.68 -6.03
C ALA A 396 -18.38 36.30 -6.24
N VAL A 397 -18.44 37.63 -6.35
CA VAL A 397 -19.68 38.39 -6.57
C VAL A 397 -20.27 38.16 -7.96
N GLN A 398 -19.45 38.02 -9.00
CA GLN A 398 -19.95 37.78 -10.36
C GLN A 398 -20.39 36.34 -10.58
N THR A 399 -19.69 35.36 -9.98
CA THR A 399 -19.95 33.94 -10.23
C THR A 399 -21.04 33.37 -9.33
N ASP A 400 -21.08 33.77 -8.05
CA ASP A 400 -22.04 33.25 -7.07
C ASP A 400 -22.30 34.28 -5.95
N PRO A 401 -23.05 35.35 -6.25
CA PRO A 401 -23.38 36.38 -5.27
C PRO A 401 -24.30 35.88 -4.14
N LEU A 402 -25.01 34.76 -4.34
CA LEU A 402 -25.84 34.14 -3.31
C LEU A 402 -24.99 33.52 -2.20
N SER A 403 -23.88 32.86 -2.55
CA SER A 403 -22.92 32.38 -1.55
C SER A 403 -22.30 33.52 -0.74
N VAL A 404 -22.10 34.70 -1.35
CA VAL A 404 -21.64 35.90 -0.64
C VAL A 404 -22.70 36.41 0.33
N GLU A 405 -23.96 36.55 -0.09
CA GLU A 405 -25.06 36.91 0.82
C GLU A 405 -25.17 35.93 2.00
N THR A 406 -25.14 34.63 1.69
CA THR A 406 -25.23 33.52 2.66
C THR A 406 -24.10 33.55 3.67
N LEU A 407 -22.88 33.88 3.25
CA LEU A 407 -21.75 34.05 4.17
C LEU A 407 -22.04 35.16 5.19
N GLY A 408 -22.62 36.28 4.76
CA GLY A 408 -23.03 37.34 5.69
C GLY A 408 -24.09 36.86 6.69
N ASP A 409 -25.05 36.04 6.25
CA ASP A 409 -26.05 35.43 7.17
C ASP A 409 -25.37 34.52 8.20
N THR A 410 -24.37 33.76 7.78
CA THR A 410 -23.58 32.89 8.66
C THR A 410 -22.73 33.69 9.65
N LEU A 411 -22.09 34.78 9.22
CA LEU A 411 -21.31 35.65 10.11
C LEU A 411 -22.20 36.26 11.20
N LYS A 412 -23.38 36.74 10.81
CA LYS A 412 -24.40 37.22 11.76
C LYS A 412 -24.83 36.14 12.73
N ALA A 413 -25.15 34.93 12.23
CA ALA A 413 -25.55 33.81 13.09
C ALA A 413 -24.44 33.40 14.09
N LYS A 414 -23.17 33.60 13.72
CA LYS A 414 -21.99 33.35 14.56
C LYS A 414 -21.61 34.54 15.45
N GLY A 415 -22.40 35.61 15.47
CA GLY A 415 -22.25 36.77 16.36
C GLY A 415 -21.44 37.94 15.80
N ASP A 416 -21.03 37.90 14.52
CA ASP A 416 -20.33 39.00 13.85
C ASP A 416 -21.31 39.86 13.04
N ASP A 417 -22.20 40.57 13.75
CA ASP A 417 -23.15 41.50 13.14
C ASP A 417 -22.48 42.62 12.33
N LYS A 418 -21.30 43.06 12.79
CA LYS A 418 -20.54 44.14 12.16
C LYS A 418 -19.94 43.68 10.83
N GLY A 419 -19.28 42.51 10.82
CA GLY A 419 -18.73 41.92 9.60
C GLY A 419 -19.81 41.52 8.60
N ALA A 420 -20.93 40.95 9.08
CA ALA A 420 -22.09 40.66 8.23
C ALA A 420 -22.63 41.91 7.53
N LYS A 421 -22.82 43.01 8.27
CA LYS A 421 -23.28 44.28 7.70
C LYS A 421 -22.29 44.82 6.66
N ALA A 422 -21.00 44.87 6.99
CA ALA A 422 -19.96 45.35 6.06
C ALA A 422 -19.91 44.51 4.77
N LEU A 423 -20.09 43.20 4.88
CA LEU A 423 -20.13 42.28 3.74
C LEU A 423 -21.35 42.58 2.85
N TRP A 424 -22.53 42.72 3.42
CA TRP A 424 -23.75 43.03 2.67
C TRP A 424 -23.72 44.42 2.03
N GLU A 425 -23.19 45.44 2.71
CA GLU A 425 -22.99 46.78 2.13
C GLU A 425 -22.08 46.73 0.91
N LYS A 426 -20.97 45.99 1.03
CA LYS A 426 -20.03 45.81 -0.07
C LYS A 426 -20.66 45.02 -1.22
N LEU A 427 -21.41 43.96 -0.95
CA LEU A 427 -22.14 43.19 -1.96
C LEU A 427 -23.18 44.06 -2.68
N ALA A 428 -23.96 44.86 -1.95
CA ALA A 428 -24.95 45.76 -2.53
C ALA A 428 -24.33 46.86 -3.40
N THR A 429 -23.12 47.31 -3.06
CA THR A 429 -22.36 48.31 -3.81
C THR A 429 -21.75 47.71 -5.08
N ASP A 430 -21.12 46.55 -4.96
CA ASP A 430 -20.34 45.93 -6.04
C ASP A 430 -21.20 45.03 -6.96
N ALA A 431 -22.44 44.72 -6.56
CA ALA A 431 -23.42 43.94 -7.33
C ALA A 431 -24.79 44.65 -7.42
N PRO A 432 -24.88 45.81 -8.10
CA PRO A 432 -26.11 46.62 -8.14
C PRO A 432 -27.31 45.90 -8.78
N ASP A 433 -27.06 44.90 -9.62
CA ASP A 433 -28.03 44.06 -10.34
C ASP A 433 -28.29 42.69 -9.67
N TYR A 434 -27.80 42.49 -8.44
CA TYR A 434 -28.01 41.23 -7.72
C TYR A 434 -29.51 40.93 -7.49
N PRO A 435 -30.01 39.75 -7.90
CA PRO A 435 -31.46 39.44 -7.85
C PRO A 435 -32.12 39.60 -6.48
N ASN A 436 -31.39 39.34 -5.38
CA ASN A 436 -31.92 39.46 -4.02
C ASN A 436 -31.65 40.83 -3.38
N LYS A 437 -31.52 41.90 -4.17
CA LYS A 437 -31.27 43.27 -3.68
C LYS A 437 -32.25 43.73 -2.59
N ALA A 438 -33.54 43.34 -2.68
CA ALA A 438 -34.54 43.67 -1.67
C ALA A 438 -34.25 42.99 -0.31
N SER A 439 -33.75 41.74 -0.32
CA SER A 439 -33.29 41.03 0.89
C SER A 439 -32.11 41.76 1.53
N LEU A 440 -31.10 42.12 0.73
CA LEU A 440 -29.95 42.88 1.23
C LEU A 440 -30.35 44.23 1.82
N GLN A 441 -31.24 44.97 1.16
CA GLN A 441 -31.75 46.25 1.68
C GLN A 441 -32.49 46.08 3.02
N ALA A 442 -33.28 45.03 3.17
CA ALA A 442 -33.95 44.72 4.43
C ALA A 442 -32.96 44.36 5.56
N LYS A 443 -31.85 43.69 5.22
CA LYS A 443 -30.76 43.35 6.16
C LYS A 443 -29.95 44.59 6.57
N LEU A 444 -29.86 45.60 5.71
CA LEU A 444 -29.13 46.86 5.94
C LEU A 444 -29.98 47.98 6.58
N GLY A 445 -31.30 47.92 6.43
CA GLY A 445 -32.26 48.94 6.86
C GLY A 445 -32.85 48.77 8.27
N LYS A 446 -32.30 47.87 9.09
CA LYS A 446 -32.66 47.72 10.51
C LYS A 446 -31.50 48.05 11.43
#